data_AF-A0A9X0D1P7-F1
#
_entry.id   AF-A0A9X0D1P7-F1
#
_cell.length_a   1.000
_cell.length_b   1.000
_cell.length_c   1.000
_cell.angle_alpha   90.00
_cell.angle_beta   90.00
_cell.angle_gamma   90.00
#
_symmetry.space_group_name_H-M   'P 1'
#
loop_
_entity.id
_entity.type
_entity.pdbx_description
1 polymer ?
#
loop_
_entity_poly.entity_id
_entity_poly.type
_entity_poly.pdbx_seq_one_letter_code
_entity_poly.pdbx_strand_id
1 'polypeptide(L)'
;LGLKGRLQFQQAKLKAEAAKIEAESELQRLSKTREAELKYQHEQDTLDVTKTKEMSTIETDKFKNMVSSIGSDTIQAIATAGPEMQVKLLQSLGLKSTLITDGSSPINLFSTAQGLIGASSATRPLHGLMIMSST
;
A
#
# COMPACT_ATOMS: atom_id res chain seq x y z
N LEU A 1 -66.60 -15.38 -32.28
CA LEU A 1 -65.98 -15.78 -30.99
C LEU A 1 -66.98 -15.59 -29.85
N GLY A 2 -67.25 -16.64 -29.06
CA GLY A 2 -68.19 -16.59 -27.95
C GLY A 2 -67.67 -15.82 -26.73
N LEU A 3 -68.59 -15.44 -25.85
CA LEU A 3 -68.36 -14.68 -24.60
C LEU A 3 -67.20 -15.22 -23.75
N LYS A 4 -67.06 -16.55 -23.71
CA LYS A 4 -65.99 -17.28 -23.00
C LYS A 4 -64.58 -16.96 -23.52
N GLY A 5 -64.39 -16.79 -24.84
CA GLY A 5 -63.08 -16.45 -25.42
C GLY A 5 -62.65 -15.03 -25.08
N ARG A 6 -63.59 -14.08 -25.08
CA ARG A 6 -63.34 -12.68 -24.67
C ARG A 6 -62.97 -12.57 -23.19
N LEU A 7 -63.61 -13.34 -22.32
CA LEU A 7 -63.29 -13.41 -20.90
C LEU A 7 -61.89 -13.97 -20.65
N GLN A 8 -61.51 -15.06 -21.33
CA GLN A 8 -60.17 -15.64 -21.18
C GLN A 8 -59.08 -14.70 -21.67
N PHE A 9 -59.30 -13.99 -22.78
CA PHE A 9 -58.36 -12.98 -23.26
C PHE A 9 -58.20 -11.82 -22.27
N GLN A 10 -59.31 -11.27 -21.76
CA GLN A 10 -59.27 -10.20 -20.74
C GLN A 10 -58.56 -10.67 -19.46
N GLN A 11 -58.81 -11.90 -19.02
CA GLN A 11 -58.13 -12.47 -17.85
C GLN A 11 -56.63 -12.66 -18.08
N ALA A 12 -56.23 -13.14 -19.27
CA ALA A 12 -54.83 -13.26 -19.64
C ALA A 12 -54.13 -11.90 -19.68
N LYS A 13 -54.81 -10.87 -20.22
CA LYS A 13 -54.29 -9.49 -20.25
C LYS A 13 -54.09 -8.93 -18.84
N LEU A 14 -55.08 -9.06 -17.95
CA LEU A 14 -54.97 -8.59 -16.57
C LEU A 14 -53.87 -9.31 -15.78
N LYS A 15 -53.70 -10.62 -15.99
CA LYS A 15 -52.60 -11.38 -15.39
C LYS A 15 -51.23 -10.92 -15.88
N ALA A 16 -51.09 -10.68 -17.19
CA ALA A 16 -49.86 -10.17 -17.77
C ALA A 16 -49.51 -8.77 -17.25
N GLU A 17 -50.51 -7.90 -17.10
CA GLU A 17 -50.34 -6.55 -16.57
C GLU A 17 -49.99 -6.56 -15.07
N ALA A 18 -50.65 -7.41 -14.28
CA ALA A 18 -50.30 -7.61 -12.88
C ALA A 18 -48.87 -8.13 -12.71
N ALA A 19 -48.47 -9.14 -13.49
CA ALA A 19 -47.11 -9.68 -13.47
C ALA A 19 -46.06 -8.65 -13.90
N LYS A 20 -46.40 -7.78 -14.86
CA LYS A 20 -45.54 -6.67 -15.28
C LYS A 20 -45.35 -5.66 -14.15
N ILE A 21 -46.44 -5.23 -13.50
CA ILE A 21 -46.38 -4.27 -12.38
C ILE A 21 -45.57 -4.85 -11.21
N GLU A 22 -45.76 -6.12 -10.89
CA GLU A 22 -45.02 -6.82 -9.84
C GLU A 22 -43.52 -6.85 -10.15
N ALA A 23 -43.15 -7.25 -11.37
CA ALA A 23 -41.75 -7.29 -11.80
C ALA A 23 -41.09 -5.91 -11.83
N GLU A 24 -41.80 -4.87 -12.29
CA GLU A 24 -41.30 -3.49 -12.30
C GLU A 24 -41.10 -2.94 -10.88
N SER A 25 -42.03 -3.23 -9.96
CA SER A 25 -41.94 -2.84 -8.55
C SER A 25 -40.77 -3.54 -7.85
N GLU A 26 -40.61 -4.85 -8.08
CA GLU A 26 -39.49 -5.60 -7.52
C GLU A 26 -38.15 -5.10 -8.07
N LEU A 27 -38.05 -4.84 -9.38
CA LEU A 27 -36.87 -4.26 -10.00
C LEU A 27 -36.54 -2.90 -9.40
N GLN A 28 -37.52 -2.01 -9.25
CA GLN A 28 -37.31 -0.69 -8.62
C GLN A 28 -36.82 -0.81 -7.18
N ARG A 29 -37.40 -1.74 -6.41
CA ARG A 29 -36.96 -2.00 -5.02
C ARG A 29 -35.51 -2.45 -4.99
N LEU A 30 -35.15 -3.44 -5.82
CA LEU A 30 -33.80 -3.97 -5.91
C LEU A 30 -32.80 -2.90 -6.37
N SER A 31 -33.14 -2.10 -7.38
CA SER A 31 -32.29 -1.01 -7.86
C SER A 31 -32.02 0.02 -6.77
N LYS A 32 -33.06 0.47 -6.05
CA LYS A 32 -32.89 1.45 -4.96
C LYS A 32 -32.05 0.90 -3.81
N THR A 33 -32.25 -0.37 -3.45
CA THR A 33 -31.43 -1.01 -2.41
C THR A 33 -29.97 -1.08 -2.84
N ARG A 34 -29.68 -1.53 -4.05
CA ARG A 34 -28.29 -1.60 -4.56
C ARG A 34 -27.65 -0.23 -4.68
N GLU A 35 -28.39 0.79 -5.13
CA GLU A 35 -27.88 2.15 -5.22
C GLU A 35 -27.49 2.69 -3.83
N ALA A 36 -28.32 2.45 -2.82
CA ALA A 36 -28.02 2.82 -1.44
C ALA A 36 -26.79 2.07 -0.89
N GLU A 37 -26.68 0.76 -1.15
CA GLU A 37 -25.52 -0.05 -0.75
C GLU A 37 -24.22 0.43 -1.41
N LEU A 38 -24.25 0.67 -2.72
CA LEU A 38 -23.09 1.17 -3.47
C LEU A 38 -22.66 2.54 -2.98
N LYS A 39 -23.62 3.44 -2.70
CA LYS A 39 -23.33 4.77 -2.17
C LYS A 39 -22.70 4.68 -0.78
N TYR A 40 -23.25 3.85 0.10
CA TYR A 40 -22.68 3.63 1.43
C TYR A 40 -21.25 3.08 1.34
N GLN A 41 -21.03 2.06 0.51
CA GLN A 41 -19.70 1.48 0.33
C GLN A 41 -18.70 2.49 -0.21
N HIS A 42 -19.09 3.27 -1.22
CA HIS A 42 -18.25 4.33 -1.77
C HIS A 42 -17.87 5.39 -0.73
N GLU A 43 -18.83 5.81 0.12
CA GLU A 43 -18.56 6.75 1.20
C GLU A 43 -17.59 6.16 2.25
N GLN A 44 -17.73 4.89 2.60
CA GLN A 44 -16.79 4.19 3.49
C GLN A 44 -15.39 4.13 2.88
N ASP A 45 -15.26 3.71 1.62
CA ASP A 45 -13.98 3.63 0.92
C ASP A 45 -13.31 5.01 0.84
N THR A 46 -14.10 6.06 0.57
CA THR A 46 -13.62 7.44 0.53
C THR A 46 -13.09 7.90 1.89
N LEU A 47 -13.80 7.57 2.98
CA LEU A 47 -13.37 7.87 4.35
C LEU A 47 -12.07 7.15 4.70
N ASP A 48 -11.96 5.86 4.35
CA ASP A 48 -10.76 5.06 4.63
C ASP A 48 -9.53 5.56 3.86
N VAL A 49 -9.69 5.91 2.58
CA VAL A 49 -8.62 6.52 1.77
C VAL A 49 -8.19 7.86 2.37
N THR A 50 -9.15 8.70 2.76
CA THR A 50 -8.87 10.02 3.35
C THR A 50 -8.12 9.87 4.67
N LYS A 51 -8.62 9.03 5.57
CA LYS A 51 -8.00 8.72 6.85
C LYS A 51 -6.57 8.19 6.66
N THR A 52 -6.37 7.26 5.74
CA THR A 52 -5.05 6.68 5.46
C THR A 52 -4.09 7.76 4.95
N LYS A 53 -4.55 8.62 4.02
CA LYS A 53 -3.74 9.72 3.48
C LYS A 53 -3.34 10.74 4.55
N GLU A 54 -4.27 11.14 5.40
CA GLU A 54 -4.00 12.06 6.50
C GLU A 54 -3.03 11.44 7.51
N MET A 55 -3.25 10.18 7.90
CA MET A 55 -2.33 9.45 8.78
C MET A 55 -0.92 9.34 8.18
N SER A 56 -0.79 9.01 6.89
CA SER A 56 0.51 8.95 6.21
C SER A 56 1.20 10.33 6.16
N THR A 57 0.41 11.40 5.99
CA THR A 57 0.95 12.78 6.02
C THR A 57 1.49 13.11 7.40
N ILE A 58 0.73 12.83 8.46
CA ILE A 58 1.13 13.03 9.85
C ILE A 58 2.40 12.23 10.18
N GLU A 59 2.48 10.96 9.75
CA GLU A 59 3.66 10.12 9.96
C GLU A 59 4.90 10.66 9.23
N THR A 60 4.72 11.11 7.98
CA THR A 60 5.80 11.70 7.19
C THR A 60 6.31 12.98 7.83
N ASP A 61 5.41 13.86 8.29
CA ASP A 61 5.77 15.11 8.96
C ASP A 61 6.44 14.86 10.31
N LYS A 62 5.95 13.88 11.08
CA LYS A 62 6.59 13.45 12.33
C LYS A 62 8.01 12.95 12.08
N PHE A 63 8.19 12.11 11.06
CA PHE A 63 9.51 11.59 10.69
C PHE A 63 10.44 12.73 10.24
N LYS A 64 9.96 13.63 9.39
CA LYS A 64 10.72 14.81 8.94
C LYS A 64 11.15 15.68 10.10
N ASN A 65 10.25 15.97 11.05
CA ASN A 65 10.55 16.76 12.24
C ASN A 65 11.59 16.06 13.13
N MET A 66 11.50 14.75 13.29
CA MET A 66 12.47 13.96 14.05
C MET A 66 13.86 14.01 13.41
N VAL A 67 13.96 13.75 12.09
CA VAL A 67 15.22 13.83 11.34
C VAL A 67 15.81 15.24 11.38
N SER A 68 14.97 16.26 11.18
CA SER A 68 15.40 17.66 11.20
C SER A 68 15.90 18.11 12.58
N SER A 69 15.31 17.57 13.66
CA SER A 69 15.73 17.88 15.03
C SER A 69 17.07 17.23 15.41
N ILE A 70 17.42 16.09 14.81
CA ILE A 70 18.75 15.47 14.97
C ILE A 70 19.78 16.26 14.16
N GLY A 71 19.43 16.69 12.95
CA GLY A 71 20.32 17.43 12.05
C GLY A 71 21.24 16.52 11.22
N SER A 72 21.55 16.96 10.00
CA SER A 72 22.35 16.18 9.03
C SER A 72 23.72 15.81 9.56
N ASP A 73 24.37 16.73 10.27
CA ASP A 73 25.76 16.58 10.70
C ASP A 73 25.86 15.57 11.85
N THR A 74 24.88 15.57 12.76
CA THR A 74 24.80 14.58 13.84
C THR A 74 24.43 13.20 13.30
N ILE A 75 23.53 13.11 12.31
CA ILE A 75 23.23 11.86 11.61
C ILE A 75 24.49 11.31 10.93
N GLN A 76 25.26 12.16 10.25
CA GLN A 76 26.52 11.78 9.60
C GLN A 76 27.56 11.31 10.63
N ALA A 77 27.75 12.05 11.72
CA ALA A 77 28.69 11.69 12.78
C ALA A 77 28.33 10.32 13.39
N ILE A 78 27.04 10.08 13.68
CA ILE A 78 26.54 8.80 14.20
C ILE A 78 26.73 7.68 13.17
N ALA A 79 26.47 7.95 11.89
CA ALA A 79 26.69 6.97 10.83
C ALA A 79 28.16 6.57 10.70
N THR A 80 29.10 7.47 10.96
CA THR A 80 30.55 7.18 10.94
C THR A 80 31.12 6.64 12.25
N ALA A 81 30.42 6.79 13.38
CA ALA A 81 30.91 6.42 14.72
C ALA A 81 30.96 4.90 14.99
N GLY A 82 30.43 4.08 14.09
CA GLY A 82 30.52 2.62 14.13
C GLY A 82 29.16 1.90 14.16
N PRO A 83 29.16 0.56 14.03
CA PRO A 83 27.95 -0.24 13.80
C PRO A 83 26.90 -0.12 14.90
N GLU A 84 27.32 -0.06 16.17
CA GLU A 84 26.38 0.05 17.30
C GLU A 84 25.60 1.36 17.30
N MET A 85 26.25 2.47 16.92
CA MET A 85 25.60 3.79 16.93
C MET A 85 24.63 3.94 15.74
N GLN A 86 24.97 3.33 14.60
CA GLN A 86 24.07 3.22 13.45
C GLN A 86 22.79 2.46 13.79
N VAL A 87 22.90 1.35 14.52
CA VAL A 87 21.74 0.55 14.95
C VAL A 87 20.83 1.37 15.86
N LYS A 88 21.40 2.09 16.84
CA LYS A 88 20.64 2.95 17.75
C LYS A 88 19.95 4.10 17.03
N LEU A 89 20.56 4.67 15.99
CA LEU A 89 19.94 5.69 15.14
C LEU A 89 18.74 5.15 14.36
N LEU A 90 18.88 3.98 13.74
CA LEU A 90 17.76 3.35 13.02
C LEU A 90 16.60 3.02 13.97
N GLN A 91 16.92 2.52 15.17
CA GLN A 91 15.93 2.27 16.22
C GLN A 91 15.23 3.54 16.71
N SER A 92 15.97 4.64 16.92
CA SER A 92 15.39 5.90 17.40
C SER A 92 14.51 6.59 16.37
N LEU A 93 14.82 6.42 15.08
CA LEU A 93 13.98 6.86 13.96
C LEU A 93 12.72 5.98 13.77
N GLY A 94 12.54 4.95 14.59
CA GLY A 94 11.43 4.00 14.46
C GLY A 94 11.52 3.13 13.20
N LEU A 95 12.65 3.19 12.50
CA LEU A 95 12.99 2.27 11.42
C LEU A 95 13.30 0.93 12.08
N LYS A 96 12.24 0.14 12.29
CA LYS A 96 12.41 -1.30 12.53
C LYS A 96 13.24 -1.87 11.38
N SER A 97 13.75 -3.09 11.53
CA SER A 97 14.33 -3.86 10.43
C SER A 97 13.22 -4.11 9.40
N THR A 98 12.79 -3.07 8.70
CA THR A 98 11.77 -3.12 7.70
C THR A 98 12.47 -3.80 6.56
N LEU A 99 12.11 -5.07 6.43
CA LEU A 99 12.29 -5.90 5.28
C LEU A 99 11.70 -5.09 4.11
N ILE A 100 12.54 -4.25 3.48
CA ILE A 100 12.12 -3.46 2.33
C ILE A 100 12.00 -4.47 1.20
N THR A 101 10.78 -4.89 0.90
CA THR A 101 10.47 -5.67 -0.28
C THR A 101 10.25 -4.70 -1.43
N ASP A 102 11.26 -4.51 -2.27
CA ASP A 102 10.99 -4.32 -3.70
C ASP A 102 10.72 -5.72 -4.24
N GLY A 103 9.44 -6.11 -4.25
CA GLY A 103 8.77 -7.15 -5.07
C GLY A 103 9.35 -8.57 -5.21
N SER A 104 10.67 -8.77 -5.15
CA SER A 104 11.36 -10.00 -5.49
C SER A 104 12.54 -10.33 -4.56
N SER A 105 12.93 -9.47 -3.61
CA SER A 105 13.95 -9.81 -2.60
C SER A 105 13.81 -9.03 -1.28
N PRO A 106 13.74 -9.71 -0.13
CA PRO A 106 13.71 -9.06 1.18
C PRO A 106 15.07 -8.42 1.50
N ILE A 107 15.17 -7.09 1.47
CA ILE A 107 16.39 -6.40 1.91
C ILE A 107 16.30 -6.15 3.42
N ASN A 108 17.21 -6.77 4.17
CA ASN A 108 17.43 -6.45 5.58
C ASN A 108 18.39 -5.26 5.68
N LEU A 109 17.81 -4.08 5.91
CA LEU A 109 18.53 -2.80 6.01
C LEU A 109 19.68 -2.81 7.01
N PHE A 110 19.59 -3.59 8.09
CA PHE A 110 20.68 -3.73 9.06
C PHE A 110 21.89 -4.47 8.46
N SER A 111 21.65 -5.59 7.76
CA SER A 111 22.74 -6.33 7.11
C SER A 111 23.32 -5.62 5.89
N THR A 112 22.49 -4.86 5.15
CA THR A 112 22.93 -4.13 3.95
C THR A 112 23.77 -2.92 4.31
N ALA A 113 23.43 -2.19 5.38
CA ALA A 113 24.29 -1.12 5.89
C ALA A 113 25.69 -1.64 6.26
N GLN A 114 25.77 -2.81 6.89
CA GLN A 114 27.03 -3.46 7.25
C GLN A 114 27.84 -3.87 6.00
N GLY A 115 27.18 -4.41 4.97
CA GLY A 115 27.82 -4.87 3.74
C GLY A 115 28.33 -3.75 2.83
N LEU A 116 27.63 -2.62 2.76
CA LEU A 116 28.03 -1.47 1.93
C LEU A 116 29.23 -0.72 2.54
N ILE A 117 29.32 -0.68 3.87
CA ILE A 117 30.43 -0.03 4.57
C ILE A 117 31.72 -0.86 4.46
N GLY A 118 31.64 -2.20 4.54
CA GLY A 118 32.80 -3.09 4.37
C GLY A 118 33.45 -3.02 2.97
N ALA A 119 32.68 -2.67 1.94
CA ALA A 119 33.19 -2.47 0.58
C ALA A 119 33.95 -1.14 0.40
N SER A 120 33.69 -0.14 1.24
CA SER A 120 34.34 1.18 1.17
C SER A 120 35.73 1.23 1.84
N SER A 121 36.06 0.24 2.69
CA SER A 121 37.35 0.15 3.39
C SER A 121 38.35 -0.84 2.78
N ALA A 122 38.00 -1.52 1.68
CA ALA A 122 38.89 -2.47 1.01
C ALA A 122 39.82 -1.77 0.00
N THR A 123 40.71 -0.89 0.49
CA THR A 123 41.90 -0.49 -0.27
C THR A 123 42.76 -1.73 -0.47
N ARG A 124 42.74 -2.30 -1.68
CA ARG A 124 43.62 -3.41 -2.08
C ARG A 124 45.08 -2.96 -1.91
N PRO A 125 45.93 -3.63 -1.12
CA PRO A 125 47.37 -3.39 -1.20
C PRO A 125 47.85 -3.94 -2.55
N LEU A 126 48.38 -3.06 -3.40
CA LEU A 126 49.11 -3.44 -4.61
C LEU A 126 50.41 -4.12 -4.18
N HIS A 127 50.39 -5.46 -4.11
CA HIS A 127 51.58 -6.26 -3.85
C HIS A 127 52.49 -6.22 -5.09
N GLY A 128 53.76 -5.95 -4.82
CA GLY A 128 54.77 -5.56 -5.80
C GLY A 128 55.00 -6.55 -6.94
N LEU A 129 55.18 -5.95 -8.11
CA LEU A 129 55.79 -6.56 -9.28
C LEU A 129 57.26 -6.90 -8.96
N MET A 130 57.54 -8.14 -8.57
CA MET A 130 58.92 -8.66 -8.58
C MET A 130 59.13 -9.38 -9.92
N ILE A 131 59.74 -8.65 -10.86
CA ILE A 131 60.29 -9.23 -12.09
C ILE A 131 61.45 -10.15 -11.69
N MET A 132 61.29 -11.46 -11.91
CA MET A 132 62.42 -12.38 -11.95
C MET A 132 63.03 -12.33 -13.35
N SER A 133 64.15 -11.64 -13.46
CA SER A 133 65.12 -11.81 -14.55
C SER A 133 66.19 -12.79 -14.07
N SER A 134 66.37 -13.91 -14.77
CA SER A 134 67.67 -14.55 -15.04
C SER A 134 67.47 -15.82 -15.86
N THR A 135 67.70 -15.73 -17.16
CA THR A 135 68.85 -16.37 -17.83
C THR A 135 69.23 -15.48 -19.01
#